data_AF-A0A3N7H4W5-F1
#
_entry.id   AF-A0A3N7H4W5-F1
#
_cell.length_a   1.000
_cell.length_b   1.000
_cell.length_c   1.000
_cell.angle_alpha   90.00
_cell.angle_beta   90.00
_cell.angle_gamma   90.00
#
_symmetry.space_group_name_H-M   'P 1'
#
loop_
_entity.id
_entity.type
_entity.pdbx_description
1 polymer ?
#
loop_
_entity_poly.entity_id
_entity_poly.type
_entity_poly.pdbx_seq_one_letter_code
_entity_poly.pdbx_strand_id
1 'polypeptide(L)'
;MNMEEDPFRTILSKIYLLYYKSKMHLSEAHLFRTTKDYTQKFQIEIPFKCDLDILDCLVGHRSPVYGSLSRKAWILFVIEISKILSKSDNDAFAIRKFYNSLRNKNIKADVSLDCFKPVLDLIDSDDERTVIGRLRILRHKYYAHEDAKVNRLTDRLFPTYNDVWELMDLLEEFLIAMYSQLDTHIDLEVERHLHMYLREFKRTYQYFKTIEDKTEIYLIQRTFGDEKFNRYMNSME
;
A
#
# COMPACT_ATOMS: atom_id res chain seq x y z
N MET A 1 23.34 -24.94 24.27
CA MET A 1 22.30 -25.76 23.61
C MET A 1 21.75 -24.90 22.49
N ASN A 2 22.13 -25.16 21.24
CA ASN A 2 21.59 -24.42 20.10
C ASN A 2 20.12 -24.82 19.98
N MET A 3 19.19 -23.92 20.31
CA MET A 3 17.81 -24.09 19.86
C MET A 3 17.88 -24.03 18.34
N GLU A 4 17.68 -25.15 17.66
CA GLU A 4 17.37 -25.13 16.23
C GLU A 4 16.16 -24.19 16.06
N GLU A 5 16.33 -23.15 15.24
CA GLU A 5 15.23 -22.25 14.90
C GLU A 5 14.10 -23.07 14.28
N ASP A 6 12.89 -22.95 14.82
CA ASP A 6 11.69 -23.56 14.24
C ASP A 6 11.49 -23.04 12.80
N PRO A 7 11.73 -23.87 11.76
CA PRO A 7 11.69 -23.42 10.38
C PRO A 7 10.31 -22.88 9.99
N PHE A 8 9.25 -23.39 10.62
CA PHE A 8 7.89 -22.91 10.41
C PHE A 8 7.74 -21.46 10.87
N ARG A 9 8.07 -21.18 12.13
CA ARG A 9 7.97 -19.83 12.71
C ARG A 9 8.89 -18.85 12.01
N THR A 10 10.09 -19.27 11.62
CA THR A 10 11.04 -18.42 10.89
C THR A 10 10.47 -17.96 9.55
N ILE A 11 9.92 -18.88 8.74
CA ILE A 11 9.36 -18.52 7.43
C ILE A 11 8.11 -17.65 7.60
N LEU A 12 7.19 -18.02 8.50
CA LEU A 12 5.98 -17.24 8.76
C LEU A 12 6.30 -15.81 9.24
N SER A 13 7.29 -15.66 10.11
CA SER A 13 7.75 -14.34 10.58
C SER A 13 8.34 -13.49 9.46
N LYS A 14 9.04 -14.10 8.49
CA LYS A 14 9.58 -13.39 7.32
C LYS A 14 8.47 -12.98 6.35
N ILE A 15 7.47 -13.83 6.13
CA ILE A 15 6.27 -13.47 5.34
C ILE A 15 5.55 -12.30 6.00
N TYR A 16 5.31 -12.37 7.32
CA TYR A 16 4.72 -11.28 8.09
C TYR A 16 5.51 -9.97 7.94
N LEU A 17 6.83 -10.00 8.08
CA LEU A 17 7.68 -8.82 7.94
C LEU A 17 7.59 -8.19 6.54
N LEU A 18 7.54 -9.02 5.49
CA LEU A 18 7.41 -8.54 4.10
C LEU A 18 6.03 -7.95 3.84
N TYR A 19 4.97 -8.58 4.36
CA TYR A 19 3.62 -8.04 4.35
C TYR A 19 3.56 -6.67 5.05
N TYR A 20 4.11 -6.58 6.26
CA TYR A 20 4.11 -5.35 7.06
C TYR A 20 4.80 -4.20 6.32
N LYS A 21 6.00 -4.46 5.77
CA LYS A 21 6.73 -3.47 4.95
C LYS A 21 5.93 -3.06 3.71
N SER A 22 5.30 -4.02 3.05
CA SER A 22 4.46 -3.74 1.88
C SER A 22 3.28 -2.84 2.26
N LYS A 23 2.57 -3.13 3.35
CA LYS A 23 1.45 -2.31 3.83
C LYS A 23 1.87 -0.88 4.15
N MET A 24 3.03 -0.70 4.79
CA MET A 24 3.62 0.62 5.02
C MET A 24 3.88 1.37 3.71
N HIS A 25 4.57 0.74 2.76
CA HIS A 25 4.89 1.36 1.48
C HIS A 25 3.66 1.69 0.62
N LEU A 26 2.63 0.83 0.64
CA LEU A 26 1.36 1.11 -0.01
C LEU A 26 0.68 2.33 0.62
N SER A 27 0.71 2.40 1.95
CA SER A 27 0.12 3.52 2.70
C SER A 27 0.80 4.84 2.36
N GLU A 28 2.14 4.86 2.37
CA GLU A 28 2.93 6.02 1.96
C GLU A 28 2.65 6.40 0.49
N ALA A 29 2.64 5.42 -0.42
CA ALA A 29 2.37 5.66 -1.83
C ALA A 29 1.01 6.31 -2.06
N HIS A 30 -0.04 5.79 -1.41
CA HIS A 30 -1.40 6.30 -1.48
C HIS A 30 -1.51 7.69 -0.87
N LEU A 31 -0.99 7.87 0.34
CA LEU A 31 -1.01 9.14 1.06
C LEU A 31 -0.37 10.27 0.24
N PHE A 32 0.83 10.05 -0.30
CA PHE A 32 1.56 11.05 -1.07
C PHE A 32 1.01 11.27 -2.48
N ARG A 33 0.22 10.34 -3.02
CA ARG A 33 -0.36 10.45 -4.37
C ARG A 33 -1.68 11.19 -4.35
N THR A 34 -2.62 10.71 -3.55
CA THR A 34 -3.97 11.23 -3.41
C THR A 34 -4.30 11.19 -1.93
N THR A 35 -3.89 12.24 -1.24
CA THR A 35 -4.14 12.31 0.18
C THR A 35 -5.64 12.25 0.45
N LYS A 36 -6.45 12.99 -0.31
CA LYS A 36 -7.90 12.99 -0.13
C LYS A 36 -8.44 11.56 -0.05
N ASP A 37 -8.12 10.73 -1.04
CA ASP A 37 -8.59 9.35 -1.11
C ASP A 37 -8.08 8.53 0.08
N TYR A 38 -6.84 8.76 0.50
CA TYR A 38 -6.27 8.14 1.69
C TYR A 38 -7.06 8.51 2.95
N THR A 39 -7.34 9.80 3.17
CA THR A 39 -8.11 10.28 4.32
C THR A 39 -9.53 9.72 4.32
N GLN A 40 -10.15 9.58 3.15
CA GLN A 40 -11.48 8.98 3.01
C GLN A 40 -11.48 7.49 3.30
N LYS A 41 -10.51 6.72 2.77
CA LYS A 41 -10.42 5.27 2.99
C LYS A 41 -10.32 4.94 4.48
N PHE A 42 -9.50 5.68 5.23
CA PHE A 42 -9.25 5.43 6.64
C PHE A 42 -10.10 6.30 7.57
N GLN A 43 -11.10 7.00 7.05
CA GLN A 43 -12.01 7.85 7.82
C GLN A 43 -11.28 8.83 8.74
N ILE A 44 -10.17 9.39 8.26
CA ILE A 44 -9.31 10.29 9.03
C ILE A 44 -10.00 11.65 9.11
N GLU A 45 -10.39 12.04 10.33
CA GLU A 45 -10.91 13.37 10.58
C GLU A 45 -9.82 14.44 10.46
N ILE A 46 -10.06 15.40 9.58
CA ILE A 46 -9.24 16.60 9.43
C ILE A 46 -9.82 17.66 10.39
N PRO A 47 -8.98 18.34 11.20
CA PRO A 47 -9.45 19.20 12.29
C PRO A 47 -10.02 20.55 11.81
N PHE A 48 -10.36 20.68 10.54
CA PHE A 48 -10.87 21.89 9.93
C PHE A 48 -11.77 21.56 8.73
N LYS A 49 -12.75 22.43 8.48
CA LYS A 49 -13.65 22.32 7.32
C LYS A 49 -12.96 22.95 6.12
N CYS A 50 -12.58 22.16 5.13
CA CYS A 50 -11.89 22.64 3.94
C CYS A 50 -12.24 21.74 2.76
N ASP A 51 -12.37 22.31 1.57
CA ASP A 51 -12.61 21.51 0.36
C ASP A 51 -11.36 20.69 0.03
N LEU A 52 -11.47 19.37 0.21
CA LEU A 52 -10.33 18.47 0.06
C LEU A 52 -9.82 18.38 -1.37
N ASP A 53 -10.63 18.69 -2.38
CA ASP A 53 -10.16 18.68 -3.76
C ASP A 53 -9.20 19.86 -4.02
N ILE A 54 -9.55 21.03 -3.49
CA ILE A 54 -8.69 22.23 -3.61
C ILE A 54 -7.42 22.05 -2.79
N LEU A 55 -7.54 21.51 -1.57
CA LEU A 55 -6.38 21.28 -0.71
C LEU A 55 -5.41 20.24 -1.28
N ASP A 56 -5.91 19.12 -1.81
CA ASP A 56 -5.09 18.10 -2.49
C ASP A 56 -4.39 18.68 -3.73
N CYS A 57 -5.08 19.54 -4.49
CA CYS A 57 -4.49 20.28 -5.61
C CYS A 57 -3.35 21.21 -5.18
N LEU A 58 -3.54 21.99 -4.10
CA LEU A 58 -2.50 22.88 -3.56
C LEU A 58 -1.28 22.10 -3.06
N VAL A 59 -1.50 21.00 -2.35
CA VAL A 59 -0.42 20.15 -1.83
C VAL A 59 0.40 19.56 -2.98
N GLY A 60 -0.27 19.05 -4.01
CA GLY A 60 0.38 18.55 -5.22
C GLY A 60 1.15 19.64 -5.97
N HIS A 61 0.60 20.86 -6.04
CA HIS A 61 1.24 22.00 -6.71
C HIS A 61 2.48 22.48 -5.96
N ARG A 62 2.38 22.68 -4.65
CA ARG A 62 3.47 23.24 -3.83
C ARG A 62 4.54 22.21 -3.43
N SER A 63 4.23 20.91 -3.47
CA SER A 63 5.15 19.84 -3.06
C SER A 63 5.39 18.80 -4.16
N PRO A 64 6.15 19.14 -5.23
CA PRO A 64 6.50 18.19 -6.27
C PRO A 64 7.33 16.99 -5.73
N VAL A 65 7.94 17.15 -4.55
CA VAL A 65 8.63 16.08 -3.83
C VAL A 65 7.66 14.95 -3.46
N TYR A 66 6.39 15.24 -3.16
CA TYR A 66 5.41 14.21 -2.76
C TYR A 66 5.13 13.24 -3.90
N GLY A 67 4.98 13.73 -5.13
CA GLY A 67 4.85 12.86 -6.31
C GLY A 67 6.08 11.96 -6.50
N SER A 68 7.27 12.43 -6.18
CA SER A 68 8.50 11.62 -6.22
C SER A 68 8.54 10.56 -5.11
N LEU A 69 8.16 10.92 -3.88
CA LEU A 69 8.10 10.01 -2.74
C LEU A 69 7.03 8.93 -2.92
N SER A 70 5.83 9.30 -3.38
CA SER A 70 4.76 8.37 -3.72
C SER A 70 5.24 7.28 -4.69
N ARG A 71 5.92 7.70 -5.76
CA ARG A 71 6.50 6.75 -6.72
C ARG A 71 7.50 5.82 -6.07
N LYS A 72 8.48 6.34 -5.32
CA LYS A 72 9.47 5.50 -4.64
C LYS A 72 8.82 4.48 -3.68
N ALA A 73 7.85 4.92 -2.89
CA ALA A 73 7.10 4.05 -2.00
C ALA A 73 6.35 2.96 -2.78
N TRP A 74 5.72 3.32 -3.89
CA TRP A 74 5.04 2.35 -4.75
C TRP A 74 5.99 1.29 -5.33
N ILE A 75 7.19 1.68 -5.77
CA ILE A 75 8.22 0.74 -6.25
C ILE A 75 8.57 -0.27 -5.15
N LEU A 76 8.82 0.23 -3.93
CA LEU A 76 9.15 -0.61 -2.79
C LEU A 76 8.01 -1.56 -2.44
N PHE A 77 6.76 -1.09 -2.47
CA PHE A 77 5.58 -1.93 -2.31
C PHE A 77 5.57 -3.09 -3.32
N VAL A 78 5.68 -2.79 -4.62
CA VAL A 78 5.64 -3.81 -5.68
C VAL A 78 6.76 -4.84 -5.51
N ILE A 79 7.97 -4.39 -5.15
CA ILE A 79 9.12 -5.28 -4.93
C ILE A 79 8.90 -6.19 -3.73
N GLU A 80 8.47 -5.67 -2.59
CA GLU A 80 8.30 -6.45 -1.36
C GLU A 80 7.13 -7.42 -1.46
N ILE A 81 5.97 -6.95 -1.92
CA ILE A 81 4.77 -7.79 -2.01
C ILE A 81 4.95 -8.93 -3.02
N SER A 82 5.69 -8.68 -4.10
CA SER A 82 5.94 -9.69 -5.12
C SER A 82 6.81 -10.85 -4.61
N LYS A 83 7.60 -10.66 -3.54
CA LYS A 83 8.42 -11.75 -2.96
C LYS A 83 7.54 -12.78 -2.26
N ILE A 84 6.47 -12.35 -1.58
CA ILE A 84 5.54 -13.25 -0.90
C ILE A 84 4.51 -13.88 -1.86
N LEU A 85 4.13 -13.15 -2.92
CA LEU A 85 3.16 -13.60 -3.94
C LEU A 85 3.80 -14.32 -5.15
N SER A 86 5.09 -14.60 -5.09
CA SER A 86 5.84 -15.14 -6.23
C SER A 86 5.48 -16.58 -6.59
N LYS A 87 5.50 -16.89 -7.88
CA LYS A 87 5.57 -18.27 -8.40
C LYS A 87 7.02 -18.77 -8.55
N SER A 88 8.03 -17.94 -8.33
CA SER A 88 9.43 -18.31 -8.55
C SER A 88 9.98 -19.18 -7.43
N ASP A 89 10.68 -20.25 -7.80
CA ASP A 89 11.37 -21.13 -6.84
C ASP A 89 12.54 -20.42 -6.11
N ASN A 90 13.05 -19.32 -6.68
CA ASN A 90 14.14 -18.53 -6.12
C ASN A 90 13.70 -17.63 -4.95
N ASP A 91 12.42 -17.28 -4.87
CA ASP A 91 11.92 -16.43 -3.79
C ASP A 91 11.70 -17.27 -2.52
N ALA A 92 12.62 -17.15 -1.56
CA ALA A 92 12.68 -18.01 -0.37
C ALA A 92 11.43 -17.95 0.53
N PHE A 93 10.71 -16.82 0.52
CA PHE A 93 9.59 -16.53 1.42
C PHE A 93 8.25 -16.45 0.68
N ALA A 94 8.14 -17.07 -0.49
CA ALA A 94 6.88 -17.14 -1.22
C ALA A 94 5.86 -18.03 -0.49
N ILE A 95 4.60 -17.58 -0.41
CA ILE A 95 3.51 -18.28 0.26
C ILE A 95 3.28 -19.66 -0.38
N ARG A 96 3.33 -19.77 -1.71
CA ARG A 96 3.26 -21.05 -2.43
C ARG A 96 4.37 -22.01 -2.00
N LYS A 97 5.60 -21.52 -1.87
CA LYS A 97 6.75 -22.33 -1.46
C LYS A 97 6.59 -22.80 -0.02
N PHE A 98 6.08 -21.94 0.86
CA PHE A 98 5.79 -22.29 2.24
C PHE A 98 4.71 -23.39 2.32
N TYR A 99 3.60 -23.23 1.58
CA TYR A 99 2.56 -24.24 1.44
C TYR A 99 3.13 -25.60 0.99
N ASN A 100 3.95 -25.61 -0.07
CA ASN A 100 4.54 -26.84 -0.59
C ASN A 100 5.46 -27.52 0.43
N SER A 101 6.24 -26.75 1.20
CA SER A 101 7.10 -27.28 2.26
C SER A 101 6.30 -27.95 3.38
N LEU A 102 5.13 -27.40 3.74
CA LEU A 102 4.23 -28.01 4.73
C LEU A 102 3.55 -29.26 4.16
N ARG A 103 2.96 -29.15 2.97
CA ARG A 103 2.28 -30.25 2.27
C ARG A 103 3.18 -31.46 2.08
N ASN A 104 4.43 -31.24 1.69
CA ASN A 104 5.42 -32.29 1.44
C ASN A 104 6.13 -32.76 2.73
N LYS A 105 5.74 -32.24 3.90
CA LYS A 105 6.33 -32.56 5.21
C LYS A 105 7.83 -32.27 5.31
N ASN A 106 8.33 -31.33 4.50
CA ASN A 106 9.69 -30.80 4.61
C ASN A 106 9.82 -29.91 5.86
N ILE A 107 8.71 -29.29 6.28
CA ILE A 107 8.54 -28.61 7.56
C ILE A 107 7.47 -29.36 8.34
N LYS A 108 7.78 -29.74 9.58
CA LYS A 108 6.83 -30.43 10.47
C LYS A 108 6.10 -29.39 11.31
N ALA A 109 4.85 -29.13 10.97
CA ALA A 109 3.93 -28.31 11.75
C ALA A 109 2.53 -28.90 11.66
N ASP A 110 1.78 -28.85 12.76
CA ASP A 110 0.39 -29.29 12.82
C ASP A 110 -0.53 -28.09 12.55
N VAL A 111 -0.71 -27.78 11.27
CA VAL A 111 -1.54 -26.66 10.81
C VAL A 111 -2.42 -27.11 9.65
N SER A 112 -3.65 -26.60 9.61
CA SER A 112 -4.51 -26.70 8.45
C SER A 112 -3.93 -25.91 7.28
N LEU A 113 -3.94 -26.51 6.11
CA LEU A 113 -3.52 -25.88 4.86
C LEU A 113 -4.66 -25.13 4.16
N ASP A 114 -5.90 -25.21 4.67
CA ASP A 114 -7.06 -24.60 4.03
C ASP A 114 -6.97 -23.07 3.98
N CYS A 115 -6.33 -22.46 4.98
CA CYS A 115 -6.10 -21.01 5.04
C CYS A 115 -5.23 -20.49 3.88
N PHE A 116 -4.42 -21.34 3.23
CA PHE A 116 -3.63 -20.92 2.07
C PHE A 116 -4.47 -20.76 0.81
N LYS A 117 -5.63 -21.44 0.71
CA LYS A 117 -6.40 -21.55 -0.52
C LYS A 117 -6.77 -20.19 -1.15
N PRO A 118 -7.33 -19.21 -0.42
CA PRO A 118 -7.68 -17.91 -1.01
C PRO A 118 -6.47 -17.20 -1.64
N VAL A 119 -5.32 -17.27 -0.99
CA VAL A 119 -4.08 -16.65 -1.48
C VAL A 119 -3.52 -17.43 -2.67
N LEU A 120 -3.54 -18.76 -2.61
CA LEU A 120 -3.06 -19.61 -3.70
C LEU A 120 -3.92 -19.44 -4.95
N ASP A 121 -5.24 -19.36 -4.83
CA ASP A 121 -6.13 -19.14 -5.98
C ASP A 121 -5.79 -17.83 -6.73
N LEU A 122 -5.36 -16.79 -6.00
CA LEU A 122 -4.86 -15.55 -6.58
C LEU A 122 -3.47 -15.70 -7.22
N ILE A 123 -2.53 -16.32 -6.51
CA ILE A 123 -1.15 -16.52 -7.00
C ILE A 123 -1.17 -17.37 -8.27
N ASP A 124 -2.01 -18.40 -8.31
CA ASP A 124 -2.06 -19.44 -9.34
C ASP A 124 -2.66 -18.93 -10.64
N SER A 125 -3.39 -17.82 -10.63
CA SER A 125 -3.88 -17.17 -11.84
C SER A 125 -2.75 -16.75 -12.78
N ASP A 126 -2.94 -17.03 -14.07
CA ASP A 126 -2.11 -16.55 -15.17
C ASP A 126 -2.76 -15.39 -15.94
N ASP A 127 -3.93 -14.92 -15.49
CA ASP A 127 -4.59 -13.76 -16.10
C ASP A 127 -3.89 -12.45 -15.67
N GLU A 128 -3.28 -11.78 -16.64
CA GLU A 128 -2.59 -10.50 -16.49
C GLU A 128 -3.51 -9.36 -16.04
N ARG A 129 -4.83 -9.51 -16.16
CA ARG A 129 -5.83 -8.51 -15.71
C ARG A 129 -6.01 -8.52 -14.20
N THR A 130 -5.67 -9.61 -13.53
CA THR A 130 -5.75 -9.72 -12.06
C THR A 130 -4.79 -8.74 -11.38
N VAL A 131 -5.02 -8.43 -10.11
CA VAL A 131 -4.10 -7.61 -9.29
C VAL A 131 -2.68 -8.20 -9.30
N ILE A 132 -2.55 -9.52 -9.16
CA ILE A 132 -1.27 -10.24 -9.18
C ILE A 132 -0.60 -10.16 -10.56
N GLY A 133 -1.37 -10.37 -11.63
CA GLY A 133 -0.90 -10.26 -13.01
C GLY A 133 -0.30 -8.87 -13.30
N ARG A 134 -1.05 -7.82 -12.92
CA ARG A 134 -0.60 -6.42 -13.06
C ARG A 134 0.65 -6.12 -12.22
N LEU A 135 0.73 -6.62 -10.98
CA LEU A 135 1.94 -6.48 -10.14
C LEU A 135 3.15 -7.18 -10.76
N ARG A 136 2.96 -8.35 -11.38
CA ARG A 136 4.03 -9.10 -12.06
C ARG A 136 4.60 -8.32 -13.23
N ILE A 137 3.75 -7.71 -14.04
CA ILE A 137 4.16 -6.82 -15.15
C ILE A 137 5.04 -5.68 -14.61
N LEU A 138 4.59 -5.01 -13.55
CA LEU A 138 5.35 -3.91 -12.94
C LEU A 138 6.70 -4.38 -12.38
N ARG A 139 6.72 -5.48 -11.61
CA ARG A 139 7.95 -6.05 -11.05
C ARG A 139 8.99 -6.33 -12.14
N HIS A 140 8.56 -6.95 -13.24
CA HIS A 140 9.45 -7.26 -14.37
C HIS A 140 10.04 -5.99 -14.97
N LYS A 141 9.23 -4.95 -15.13
CA LYS A 141 9.67 -3.66 -15.67
C LYS A 141 10.62 -2.90 -14.72
N TYR A 142 10.43 -3.00 -13.41
CA TYR A 142 11.37 -2.45 -12.44
C TYR A 142 12.75 -3.11 -12.51
N TYR A 143 12.81 -4.44 -12.63
CA TYR A 143 14.10 -5.12 -12.80
C TYR A 143 14.77 -4.82 -14.14
N ALA A 144 13.99 -4.46 -15.16
CA ALA A 144 14.52 -4.01 -16.44
C ALA A 144 15.00 -2.54 -16.42
N HIS A 145 14.95 -1.85 -15.27
CA HIS A 145 15.35 -0.44 -15.10
C HIS A 145 14.63 0.53 -16.06
N GLU A 146 13.36 0.28 -16.38
CA GLU A 146 12.56 1.09 -17.31
C GLU A 146 11.74 2.22 -16.63
N ASP A 147 12.31 2.93 -15.66
CA ASP A 147 11.60 3.81 -14.71
C ASP A 147 10.56 4.78 -15.32
N ALA A 148 10.90 5.44 -16.43
CA ALA A 148 9.98 6.38 -17.09
C ALA A 148 8.75 5.68 -17.70
N LYS A 149 8.91 4.47 -18.22
CA LYS A 149 7.80 3.63 -18.73
C LYS A 149 6.99 3.08 -17.57
N VAL A 150 7.64 2.77 -16.45
CA VAL A 150 6.94 2.22 -15.28
C VAL A 150 5.96 3.22 -14.70
N ASN A 151 6.31 4.51 -14.59
CA ASN A 151 5.38 5.50 -14.04
C ASN A 151 4.07 5.59 -14.82
N ARG A 152 4.15 5.66 -16.16
CA ARG A 152 2.96 5.67 -17.02
C ARG A 152 2.17 4.38 -16.92
N LEU A 153 2.85 3.27 -16.72
CA LEU A 153 2.24 1.96 -16.60
C LEU A 153 1.54 1.77 -15.26
N THR A 154 2.12 2.25 -14.16
CA THR A 154 1.51 2.24 -12.83
C THR A 154 0.13 2.90 -12.86
N ASP A 155 0.03 4.11 -13.41
CA ASP A 155 -1.24 4.86 -13.45
C ASP A 155 -2.32 4.16 -14.27
N ARG A 156 -1.91 3.44 -15.31
CA ARG A 156 -2.81 2.67 -16.17
C ARG A 156 -3.26 1.37 -15.51
N LEU A 157 -2.34 0.67 -14.85
CA LEU A 157 -2.62 -0.64 -14.25
C LEU A 157 -3.33 -0.50 -12.90
N PHE A 158 -3.01 0.55 -12.14
CA PHE A 158 -3.56 0.84 -10.83
C PHE A 158 -4.03 2.30 -10.80
N PRO A 159 -5.13 2.61 -11.51
CA PRO A 159 -5.69 3.97 -11.52
C PRO A 159 -6.19 4.37 -10.13
N THR A 160 -6.58 3.39 -9.31
CA THR A 160 -6.85 3.52 -7.87
C THR A 160 -6.05 2.46 -7.12
N TYR A 161 -5.96 2.61 -5.79
CA TYR A 161 -5.34 1.62 -4.91
C TYR A 161 -6.32 0.54 -4.42
N ASN A 162 -7.59 0.54 -4.84
CA ASN A 162 -8.63 -0.32 -4.27
C ASN A 162 -8.30 -1.81 -4.39
N ASP A 163 -8.05 -2.30 -5.60
CA ASP A 163 -7.71 -3.71 -5.86
C ASP A 163 -6.48 -4.17 -5.06
N VAL A 164 -5.55 -3.24 -4.81
CA VAL A 164 -4.33 -3.50 -4.07
C VAL A 164 -4.60 -3.59 -2.58
N TRP A 165 -5.50 -2.74 -2.06
CA TRP A 165 -5.96 -2.83 -0.69
C TRP A 165 -6.74 -4.11 -0.42
N GLU A 166 -7.63 -4.52 -1.33
CA GLU A 166 -8.33 -5.81 -1.22
C GLU A 166 -7.35 -7.00 -1.17
N LEU A 167 -6.26 -6.94 -1.96
CA LEU A 167 -5.17 -7.92 -1.87
C LEU A 167 -4.48 -7.88 -0.50
N MET A 168 -4.24 -6.69 0.06
CA MET A 168 -3.63 -6.56 1.39
C MET A 168 -4.53 -7.11 2.49
N ASP A 169 -5.84 -6.86 2.41
CA ASP A 169 -6.83 -7.35 3.37
C ASP A 169 -6.87 -8.89 3.35
N LEU A 170 -6.86 -9.51 2.16
CA LEU A 170 -6.80 -10.97 2.01
C LEU A 170 -5.51 -11.56 2.57
N LEU A 171 -4.36 -10.89 2.39
CA LEU A 171 -3.09 -11.33 2.99
C LEU A 171 -3.08 -11.18 4.51
N GLU A 172 -3.77 -10.17 5.03
CA GLU A 172 -3.97 -9.98 6.47
C GLU A 172 -4.78 -11.12 7.06
N GLU A 173 -5.92 -11.46 6.44
CA GLU A 173 -6.77 -12.59 6.84
C GLU A 173 -5.98 -13.90 6.83
N PHE A 174 -5.15 -14.13 5.81
CA PHE A 174 -4.24 -15.28 5.75
C PHE A 174 -3.29 -15.32 6.95
N LEU A 175 -2.65 -14.20 7.30
CA LEU A 175 -1.73 -14.13 8.44
C LEU A 175 -2.47 -14.37 9.76
N ILE A 176 -3.63 -13.75 9.97
CA ILE A 176 -4.47 -13.97 11.16
C ILE A 176 -4.84 -15.45 11.29
N ALA A 177 -5.27 -16.08 10.20
CA ALA A 177 -5.62 -17.49 10.17
C ALA A 177 -4.41 -18.40 10.45
N MET A 178 -3.20 -18.03 10.01
CA MET A 178 -1.99 -18.80 10.29
C MET A 178 -1.54 -18.68 11.75
N TYR A 179 -1.54 -17.48 12.31
CA TYR A 179 -1.08 -17.25 13.68
C TYR A 179 -2.08 -17.71 14.75
N SER A 180 -3.38 -17.67 14.45
CA SER A 180 -4.42 -18.23 15.35
C SER A 180 -4.25 -19.73 15.59
N GLN A 181 -3.74 -20.47 14.60
CA GLN A 181 -3.41 -21.90 14.74
C GLN A 181 -2.19 -22.16 15.64
N LEU A 182 -1.46 -21.11 16.05
CA LEU A 182 -0.30 -21.18 16.93
C LEU A 182 -0.59 -20.61 18.32
N ASP A 183 -1.87 -20.37 18.64
CA ASP A 183 -2.31 -19.64 19.84
C ASP A 183 -1.55 -18.31 20.05
N THR A 184 -1.14 -17.69 18.94
CA THR A 184 -0.34 -16.47 18.95
C THR A 184 -1.16 -15.33 18.38
N HIS A 185 -1.35 -14.29 19.18
CA HIS A 185 -1.91 -13.04 18.66
C HIS A 185 -0.82 -12.24 17.94
N ILE A 186 -1.18 -11.62 16.82
CA ILE A 186 -0.29 -10.78 16.04
C ILE A 186 -0.81 -9.35 16.01
N ASP A 187 0.09 -8.41 16.26
CA ASP A 187 -0.18 -7.01 16.05
C ASP A 187 0.03 -6.68 14.57
N LEU A 188 -1.08 -6.49 13.85
CA LEU A 188 -1.10 -6.07 12.45
C LEU A 188 -1.47 -4.58 12.31
N GLU A 189 -1.53 -3.82 13.43
CA GLU A 189 -2.00 -2.44 13.48
C GLU A 189 -0.97 -1.47 12.88
N VAL A 190 -0.77 -1.58 11.56
CA VAL A 190 -0.07 -0.58 10.76
C VAL A 190 -0.74 0.80 10.95
N GLU A 191 -2.04 0.85 11.24
CA GLU A 191 -2.80 2.06 11.54
C GLU A 191 -2.27 2.86 12.74
N ARG A 192 -1.72 2.18 13.76
CA ARG A 192 -1.08 2.81 14.91
C ARG A 192 0.25 3.47 14.54
N HIS A 193 0.98 2.91 13.58
CA HIS A 193 2.20 3.51 13.04
C HIS A 193 1.89 4.63 12.05
N LEU A 194 0.80 4.50 11.29
CA LEU A 194 0.30 5.53 10.39
C LEU A 194 -0.23 6.75 11.14
N HIS A 195 -0.70 6.61 12.39
CA HIS A 195 -1.07 7.76 13.23
C HIS A 195 0.05 8.81 13.38
N MET A 196 1.32 8.40 13.34
CA MET A 196 2.44 9.35 13.29
C MET A 196 2.47 10.13 11.97
N TYR A 197 2.25 9.46 10.85
CA TYR A 197 2.11 10.13 9.56
C TYR A 197 0.90 11.07 9.60
N LEU A 198 -0.24 10.66 10.17
CA LEU A 198 -1.45 11.51 10.32
C LEU A 198 -1.16 12.82 11.06
N ARG A 199 -0.27 12.82 12.04
CA ARG A 199 0.11 14.03 12.77
C ARG A 199 0.86 15.02 11.87
N GLU A 200 1.90 14.54 11.18
CA GLU A 200 2.63 15.36 10.20
C GLU A 200 1.72 15.79 9.05
N PHE A 201 0.78 14.92 8.71
CA PHE A 201 -0.21 15.16 7.70
C PHE A 201 -1.16 16.32 8.05
N LYS A 202 -1.70 16.33 9.27
CA LYS A 202 -2.53 17.43 9.79
C LYS A 202 -1.77 18.77 9.75
N ARG A 203 -0.47 18.76 10.07
CA ARG A 203 0.39 19.95 10.02
C ARG A 203 0.58 20.45 8.59
N THR A 204 0.93 19.55 7.67
CA THR A 204 1.04 19.83 6.23
C THR A 204 -0.24 20.47 5.71
N TYR A 205 -1.38 19.83 5.95
CA TYR A 205 -2.68 20.29 5.48
C TYR A 205 -3.09 21.64 6.08
N GLN A 206 -2.75 21.89 7.34
CA GLN A 206 -2.95 23.20 7.96
C GLN A 206 -2.04 24.29 7.38
N TYR A 207 -0.84 23.95 6.90
CA TYR A 207 0.06 24.88 6.21
C TYR A 207 -0.42 25.19 4.78
N PHE A 208 -0.91 24.19 4.05
CA PHE A 208 -1.32 24.33 2.66
C PHE A 208 -2.73 24.91 2.48
N LYS A 209 -3.55 24.99 3.55
CA LYS A 209 -4.92 25.50 3.44
C LYS A 209 -4.98 26.95 2.98
N THR A 210 -4.05 27.81 3.40
CA THR A 210 -4.06 29.23 3.03
C THR A 210 -3.56 29.42 1.59
N ILE A 211 -4.24 30.28 0.83
CA ILE A 211 -3.84 30.67 -0.53
C ILE A 211 -3.50 32.16 -0.51
N GLU A 212 -2.23 32.48 -0.72
CA GLU A 212 -1.74 33.86 -0.75
C GLU A 212 -1.17 34.26 -2.12
N ASP A 213 -0.78 33.27 -2.95
CA ASP A 213 -0.18 33.49 -4.26
C ASP A 213 -1.26 33.65 -5.36
N LYS A 214 -1.16 34.71 -6.17
CA LYS A 214 -2.07 34.99 -7.29
C LYS A 214 -2.06 33.89 -8.36
N THR A 215 -0.93 33.22 -8.56
CA THR A 215 -0.77 32.09 -9.48
C THR A 215 -1.60 30.90 -9.02
N GLU A 216 -1.65 30.67 -7.72
CA GLU A 216 -2.43 29.58 -7.12
C GLU A 216 -3.92 29.89 -7.13
N ILE A 217 -4.30 31.14 -6.84
CA ILE A 217 -5.68 31.61 -7.02
C ILE A 217 -6.14 31.34 -8.46
N TYR A 218 -5.34 31.77 -9.45
CA TYR A 218 -5.64 31.54 -10.85
C TYR A 218 -5.71 30.04 -11.20
N LEU A 219 -4.78 29.22 -10.70
CA LEU A 219 -4.78 27.77 -10.88
C LEU A 219 -6.06 27.13 -10.35
N ILE A 220 -6.46 27.47 -9.12
CA ILE A 220 -7.66 26.91 -8.48
C ILE A 220 -8.92 27.38 -9.20
N GLN A 221 -9.06 28.67 -9.50
CA GLN A 221 -10.21 29.18 -10.25
C GLN A 221 -10.34 28.53 -11.63
N ARG A 222 -9.22 28.36 -12.35
CA ARG A 222 -9.22 27.68 -13.64
C ARG A 222 -9.61 26.20 -13.53
N THR A 223 -9.17 25.53 -12.48
CA THR A 223 -9.38 24.07 -12.30
C THR A 223 -10.77 23.74 -11.79
N PHE A 224 -11.30 24.55 -10.88
CA PHE A 224 -12.50 24.24 -10.11
C PHE A 224 -13.66 25.24 -10.31
N GLY A 225 -13.41 26.36 -10.98
CA GLY A 225 -14.37 27.44 -11.18
C GLY A 225 -14.52 28.36 -9.97
N ASP A 226 -15.04 29.56 -10.23
CA ASP A 226 -15.18 30.62 -9.22
C ASP A 226 -16.10 30.23 -8.06
N GLU A 227 -17.18 29.49 -8.33
CA GLU A 227 -18.14 29.09 -7.30
C GLU A 227 -17.52 28.18 -6.24
N LYS A 228 -16.71 27.19 -6.66
CA LYS A 228 -16.04 26.26 -5.73
C LYS A 228 -14.88 26.97 -5.01
N PHE A 229 -14.13 27.81 -5.71
CA PHE A 229 -13.09 28.66 -5.12
C PHE A 229 -13.64 29.58 -4.02
N ASN A 230 -14.73 30.30 -4.29
CA ASN A 230 -15.32 31.22 -3.30
C ASN A 230 -15.82 30.47 -2.06
N ARG A 231 -16.45 29.29 -2.24
CA ARG A 231 -16.83 28.43 -1.11
C ARG A 231 -15.63 28.00 -0.28
N TYR A 232 -14.52 27.65 -0.93
CA TYR A 232 -13.27 27.30 -0.24
C TYR A 232 -12.73 28.46 0.59
N MET A 233 -12.63 29.66 0.01
CA MET A 233 -12.12 30.84 0.72
C MET A 233 -12.97 31.16 1.95
N ASN A 234 -14.30 31.09 1.82
CA ASN A 234 -15.24 31.30 2.92
C ASN A 234 -15.21 30.19 3.99
N SER A 235 -14.69 29.00 3.67
CA SER A 235 -14.54 27.90 4.63
C SER A 235 -13.27 27.99 5.49
N MET A 236 -12.35 28.88 5.13
CA MET A 236 -11.10 29.09 5.88
C MET A 236 -11.24 30.03 7.08
N GLU A 237 -12.32 30.83 7.12
CA GLU A 237 -12.70 31.75 8.22
C GLU A 237 -13.36 31.01 9.39
#